data_AF-F9DQQ2-F1
#
_entry.id   AF-F9DQQ2-F1
#
_cell.length_a   1.000
_cell.length_b   1.000
_cell.length_c   1.000
_cell.angle_alpha   90.00
_cell.angle_beta   90.00
_cell.angle_gamma   90.00
#
_symmetry.space_group_name_H-M   'P 1'
#
loop_
_entity.id
_entity.type
_entity.pdbx_description
1 polymer ?
#
loop_
_entity_poly.entity_id
_entity_poly.type
_entity_poly.pdbx_seq_one_letter_code
_entity_poly.pdbx_strand_id
1 'polypeptide(L)'
;MNIYQFEEHVNQKIVTRGWNYFCDGRVSSSRKRQEGTYTFFILGSEKYEVTVTIGDEGTILFSSCNCPYDYSSVCKHEVAAYFELAEQLDGKTPPSAPQWVEVTDDPFTEILQTLSNEVLIEIVRDLTERDEVLKRRLLAVYSKGEGDV
;
A
#
# COMPACT_ATOMS: atom_id res chain seq x y z
N MET A 1 -5.32 -2.66 16.56
CA MET A 1 -5.86 -3.08 15.25
C MET A 1 -5.85 -4.61 15.21
N ASN A 2 -6.91 -5.24 14.71
CA ASN A 2 -7.05 -6.70 14.65
C ASN A 2 -7.13 -7.14 13.18
N ILE A 3 -6.58 -8.30 12.83
CA ILE A 3 -6.50 -8.82 11.46
C ILE A 3 -7.89 -9.09 10.83
N TYR A 4 -8.92 -9.22 11.66
CA TYR A 4 -10.29 -9.45 11.21
C TYR A 4 -11.16 -8.18 11.15
N GLN A 5 -10.62 -7.03 11.58
CA GLN A 5 -11.35 -5.75 11.69
C GLN A 5 -10.43 -4.54 11.46
N PHE A 6 -9.37 -4.70 10.66
CA PHE A 6 -8.40 -3.61 10.44
C PHE A 6 -8.99 -2.48 9.59
N GLU A 7 -9.97 -2.78 8.75
CA GLU A 7 -10.64 -1.86 7.84
C GLU A 7 -11.35 -0.72 8.58
N GLU A 8 -11.76 -0.92 9.82
CA GLU A 8 -12.36 0.10 10.68
C GLU A 8 -11.33 1.13 11.18
N HIS A 9 -10.04 0.78 11.13
CA HIS A 9 -8.93 1.56 11.69
C HIS A 9 -8.04 2.20 10.63
N VAL A 10 -8.29 1.92 9.35
CA VAL A 10 -7.49 2.40 8.21
C VAL A 10 -8.35 3.29 7.32
N ASN A 11 -7.77 4.35 6.75
CA ASN A 11 -8.50 5.21 5.82
C ASN A 11 -9.15 4.40 4.69
N GLN A 12 -10.43 4.63 4.45
CA GLN A 12 -11.24 3.87 3.50
C GLN A 12 -10.66 3.82 2.07
N LYS A 13 -10.03 4.89 1.60
CA LYS A 13 -9.36 4.91 0.28
C LYS A 13 -8.17 3.94 0.26
N ILE A 14 -7.45 3.81 1.37
CA ILE A 14 -6.31 2.89 1.50
C ILE A 14 -6.81 1.43 1.60
N VAL A 15 -7.89 1.19 2.35
CA VAL A 15 -8.56 -0.12 2.42
C VAL A 15 -8.98 -0.58 1.03
N THR A 16 -9.68 0.28 0.29
CA THR A 16 -10.16 -0.01 -1.08
C THR A 16 -8.99 -0.37 -2.01
N ARG A 17 -7.91 0.41 -1.98
CA ARG A 17 -6.72 0.13 -2.81
C ARG A 17 -6.02 -1.17 -2.42
N GLY A 18 -5.94 -1.49 -1.13
CA GLY A 18 -5.35 -2.74 -0.66
C GLY A 18 -6.19 -3.96 -1.01
N TRP A 19 -7.52 -3.83 -0.90
CA TRP A 19 -8.47 -4.84 -1.36
C TRP A 19 -8.28 -5.15 -2.84
N ASN A 20 -8.19 -4.13 -3.69
CA ASN A 20 -7.95 -4.33 -5.13
C ASN A 20 -6.64 -5.07 -5.41
N TYR A 21 -5.56 -4.78 -4.66
CA TYR A 21 -4.30 -5.49 -4.81
C TYR A 21 -4.40 -6.96 -4.40
N PHE A 22 -5.16 -7.26 -3.35
CA PHE A 22 -5.46 -8.62 -2.94
C PHE A 22 -6.28 -9.37 -4.01
N CYS A 23 -7.40 -8.79 -4.47
CA CYS A 23 -8.26 -9.41 -5.50
C CYS A 23 -7.56 -9.59 -6.86
N ASP A 24 -6.68 -8.67 -7.24
CA ASP A 24 -5.87 -8.76 -8.46
C ASP A 24 -4.77 -9.85 -8.37
N GLY A 25 -4.65 -10.56 -7.24
CA GLY A 25 -3.61 -11.58 -7.03
C GLY A 25 -2.20 -11.00 -6.98
N ARG A 26 -2.05 -9.73 -6.58
CA ARG A 26 -0.73 -9.06 -6.50
C ARG A 26 0.06 -9.44 -5.25
N VAL A 27 -0.56 -10.18 -4.33
CA VAL A 27 0.08 -10.70 -3.12
C VAL A 27 0.72 -12.05 -3.46
N SER A 28 2.04 -12.14 -3.40
CA SER A 28 2.74 -13.42 -3.52
C SER A 28 2.74 -14.18 -2.20
N SER A 29 2.81 -15.52 -2.30
CA SER A 29 2.77 -16.46 -1.18
C SER A 29 3.58 -16.01 0.03
N SER A 30 2.94 -16.02 1.20
CA SER A 30 3.55 -15.61 2.46
C SER A 30 4.61 -16.60 2.92
N ARG A 31 5.66 -16.11 3.58
CA ARG A 31 6.57 -16.94 4.35
C ARG A 31 6.31 -16.73 5.83
N LYS A 32 5.71 -17.72 6.49
CA LYS A 32 5.64 -17.75 7.96
C LYS A 32 7.06 -17.86 8.54
N ARG A 33 7.40 -16.93 9.42
CA ARG A 33 8.61 -16.90 10.23
C ARG A 33 8.29 -17.35 11.66
N GLN A 34 9.29 -17.29 12.54
CA GLN A 34 9.11 -17.55 13.96
C GLN A 34 8.21 -16.47 14.61
N GLU A 35 7.60 -16.80 15.74
CA GLU A 35 6.87 -15.85 16.60
C GLU A 35 5.68 -15.11 15.92
N GLY A 36 4.91 -15.82 15.09
CA GLY A 36 3.70 -15.24 14.49
C GLY A 36 3.99 -14.13 13.45
N THR A 37 5.22 -14.05 12.96
CA THR A 37 5.62 -13.08 11.93
C THR A 37 5.47 -13.67 10.53
N TYR A 38 4.94 -12.89 9.59
CA TYR A 38 4.69 -13.25 8.20
C TYR A 38 5.32 -12.21 7.29
N THR A 39 5.99 -12.66 6.23
CA THR A 39 6.50 -11.79 5.18
C THR A 39 5.74 -12.04 3.88
N PHE A 40 5.26 -10.96 3.25
CA PHE A 40 4.57 -10.96 1.97
C PHE A 40 5.34 -10.14 0.94
N PHE A 41 5.17 -10.50 -0.34
CA PHE A 41 5.67 -9.69 -1.43
C PHE A 41 4.51 -9.18 -2.29
N ILE A 42 4.42 -7.86 -2.43
CA ILE A 42 3.31 -7.20 -3.11
C ILE A 42 3.81 -6.60 -4.42
N LEU A 43 3.20 -6.98 -5.53
CA LEU A 43 3.52 -6.44 -6.85
C LEU A 43 2.80 -5.10 -7.06
N GLY A 44 3.57 -4.01 -7.08
CA GLY A 44 3.11 -2.66 -7.45
C GLY A 44 3.87 -2.13 -8.64
N SER A 45 4.32 -0.88 -8.58
CA SER A 45 5.31 -0.34 -9.52
C SER A 45 6.64 -1.09 -9.44
N GLU A 46 6.96 -1.60 -8.27
CA GLU A 46 8.06 -2.50 -7.97
C GLU A 46 7.54 -3.62 -7.05
N LYS A 47 8.42 -4.57 -6.70
CA LYS A 47 8.12 -5.58 -5.69
C LYS A 47 8.38 -5.03 -4.29
N TYR A 48 7.32 -4.88 -3.51
CA TYR A 48 7.40 -4.40 -2.13
C TYR A 48 7.38 -5.55 -1.14
N GLU A 49 8.18 -5.45 -0.08
CA GLU A 49 8.18 -6.39 1.04
C GLU A 49 7.33 -5.83 2.18
N VAL A 50 6.42 -6.66 2.68
CA VAL A 50 5.57 -6.35 3.84
C VAL A 50 5.83 -7.37 4.93
N THR A 51 6.04 -6.90 6.16
CA THR A 51 6.16 -7.76 7.34
C THR A 51 5.00 -7.48 8.29
N VAL A 52 4.32 -8.54 8.74
CA VAL A 52 3.21 -8.47 9.69
C VAL A 52 3.45 -9.44 10.83
N THR A 53 3.35 -8.99 12.07
CA THR A 53 3.43 -9.84 13.27
C THR A 53 2.08 -9.90 13.96
N ILE A 54 1.56 -11.11 14.13
CA ILE A 54 0.28 -11.39 14.76
C ILE A 54 0.48 -11.97 16.16
N GLY A 55 -0.21 -11.39 17.13
CA GLY A 55 -0.31 -11.88 18.50
C GLY A 55 -1.58 -12.70 18.73
N ASP A 56 -1.93 -12.87 19.98
CA ASP A 56 -3.12 -13.63 20.37
C ASP A 56 -4.39 -13.03 19.78
N GLU A 57 -5.34 -13.91 19.45
CA GLU A 57 -6.67 -13.56 18.92
C GLU A 57 -6.66 -12.68 17.66
N GLY A 58 -5.59 -12.75 16.86
CA GLY A 58 -5.48 -12.00 15.59
C GLY A 58 -5.04 -10.55 15.75
N THR A 59 -4.53 -10.15 16.91
CA THR A 59 -4.04 -8.79 17.14
C THR A 59 -2.82 -8.50 16.25
N ILE A 60 -2.84 -7.42 15.49
CA ILE A 60 -1.67 -6.97 14.71
C ILE A 60 -0.73 -6.23 15.67
N LEU A 61 0.38 -6.86 16.05
CA LEU A 61 1.39 -6.32 16.95
C LEU A 61 2.37 -5.39 16.23
N PHE A 62 2.70 -5.72 14.98
CA PHE A 62 3.62 -4.95 14.15
C PHE A 62 3.25 -5.10 12.68
N SER A 63 3.43 -4.03 11.92
CA SER A 63 3.33 -4.03 10.46
C SER A 63 4.30 -3.03 9.88
N SER A 64 4.93 -3.38 8.76
CA SER A 64 5.72 -2.45 7.98
C SER A 64 5.75 -2.83 6.51
N CYS A 65 5.92 -1.83 5.66
CA CYS A 65 6.18 -1.99 4.24
C CYS A 65 7.41 -1.16 3.84
N ASN A 66 8.25 -1.70 2.96
CA ASN A 66 9.38 -0.96 2.41
C ASN A 66 8.99 0.02 1.29
N CYS A 67 7.69 0.18 1.01
CA CYS A 67 7.27 1.10 -0.03
C CYS A 67 7.53 2.54 0.37
N PRO A 68 7.91 3.42 -0.56
CA PRO A 68 8.26 4.81 -0.25
C PRO A 68 7.03 5.69 0.02
N TYR A 69 5.84 5.10 0.08
CA TYR A 69 4.58 5.80 0.33
C TYR A 69 4.35 5.95 1.84
N ASP A 70 4.73 7.09 2.39
CA ASP A 70 4.62 7.46 3.81
C ASP A 70 3.58 8.57 4.05
N TYR A 71 2.37 8.42 3.50
CA TYR A 71 1.27 9.38 3.75
C TYR A 71 0.35 8.95 4.91
N SER A 72 0.57 7.76 5.47
CA SER A 72 -0.20 7.19 6.58
C SER A 72 0.59 6.09 7.27
N SER A 73 0.21 5.75 8.51
CA SER A 73 0.82 4.67 9.30
C SER A 73 0.70 3.29 8.65
N VAL A 74 -0.30 3.10 7.78
CA VAL A 74 -0.54 1.85 7.04
C VAL A 74 -0.72 2.21 5.57
N CYS A 75 0.03 1.55 4.69
CA CYS A 75 -0.11 1.71 3.24
C CYS A 75 -1.04 0.65 2.63
N LYS A 76 -1.42 0.83 1.36
CA LYS A 76 -2.27 -0.14 0.64
C LYS A 76 -1.65 -1.54 0.53
N HIS A 77 -0.32 -1.65 0.52
CA HIS A 77 0.36 -2.95 0.43
C HIS A 77 0.24 -3.73 1.73
N GLU A 78 0.27 -3.05 2.88
CA GLU A 78 0.02 -3.66 4.18
C GLU A 78 -1.42 -4.14 4.29
N VAL A 79 -2.38 -3.33 3.85
CA VAL A 79 -3.79 -3.75 3.78
C VAL A 79 -3.96 -4.99 2.89
N ALA A 80 -3.32 -5.04 1.72
CA ALA A 80 -3.37 -6.23 0.85
C ALA A 80 -2.80 -7.48 1.55
N ALA A 81 -1.69 -7.33 2.29
CA ALA A 81 -1.12 -8.40 3.09
C ALA A 81 -2.04 -8.81 4.26
N TYR A 82 -2.80 -7.88 4.84
CA TYR A 82 -3.76 -8.19 5.90
C TYR A 82 -4.91 -9.05 5.40
N PHE A 83 -5.46 -8.76 4.22
CA PHE A 83 -6.50 -9.59 3.61
C PHE A 83 -5.99 -11.01 3.31
N GLU A 84 -4.81 -11.12 2.70
CA GLU A 84 -4.17 -12.41 2.44
C GLU A 84 -3.90 -13.18 3.75
N LEU A 85 -3.39 -12.51 4.78
CA LEU A 85 -3.10 -13.14 6.05
C LEU A 85 -4.38 -13.60 6.77
N ALA A 86 -5.45 -12.80 6.74
CA ALA A 86 -6.74 -13.18 7.29
C ALA A 86 -7.29 -14.45 6.62
N GLU A 87 -7.22 -14.53 5.28
CA GLU A 87 -7.62 -15.73 4.53
C GLU A 87 -6.79 -16.96 4.91
N GLN A 88 -5.47 -16.80 5.05
CA GLN A 88 -4.57 -17.88 5.45
C GLN A 88 -4.79 -18.36 6.89
N LEU A 89 -5.19 -17.47 7.80
CA LEU A 89 -5.42 -17.81 9.22
C LEU A 89 -6.78 -18.48 9.44
N ASP A 90 -7.84 -18.01 8.79
CA ASP A 90 -9.21 -18.52 9.01
C ASP A 90 -9.57 -19.72 8.11
N GLY A 91 -8.80 -19.99 7.05
CA GLY A 91 -9.14 -21.03 6.07
C GLY A 91 -10.50 -20.82 5.40
N LYS A 92 -11.06 -19.61 5.54
CA LYS A 92 -12.34 -19.13 5.02
C LYS A 92 -12.09 -17.77 4.36
N THR A 93 -13.01 -17.38 3.49
CA THR A 93 -13.03 -16.07 2.83
C THR A 93 -12.69 -14.95 3.82
N PRO A 94 -11.78 -14.04 3.47
CA PRO A 94 -11.38 -12.90 4.30
C PRO A 94 -12.59 -12.02 4.67
N PRO A 95 -12.44 -11.06 5.63
CA PRO A 95 -13.47 -10.08 5.95
C PRO A 95 -14.15 -9.61 4.66
N SER A 96 -15.46 -9.83 4.58
CA SER A 96 -16.21 -9.76 3.32
C SER A 96 -15.94 -8.46 2.60
N ALA A 97 -15.74 -8.55 1.27
CA ALA A 97 -15.56 -7.43 0.35
C ALA A 97 -16.37 -6.23 0.84
N PRO A 98 -15.70 -5.15 1.25
CA PRO A 98 -16.41 -4.14 1.98
C PRO A 98 -17.39 -3.48 0.99
N GLN A 99 -18.66 -3.35 1.41
CA GLN A 99 -19.79 -2.99 0.54
C GLN A 99 -19.71 -1.51 0.17
N TRP A 100 -18.72 -1.14 -0.63
CA TRP A 100 -18.42 0.25 -0.97
C TRP A 100 -18.60 0.46 -2.47
N VAL A 101 -19.40 1.47 -2.77
CA VAL A 101 -19.45 2.10 -4.08
C VAL A 101 -18.03 2.56 -4.38
N GLU A 102 -17.47 2.12 -5.51
CA GLU A 102 -16.24 2.66 -6.06
C GLU A 102 -16.32 4.19 -6.05
N VAL A 103 -15.59 4.84 -5.15
CA VAL A 103 -15.37 6.29 -5.26
C VAL A 103 -14.25 6.46 -6.28
N THR A 104 -14.60 6.28 -7.55
CA THR A 104 -13.70 6.49 -8.69
C THR A 104 -13.47 7.96 -9.00
N ASP A 105 -14.30 8.85 -8.46
CA ASP A 105 -14.24 10.24 -8.86
C ASP A 105 -13.53 11.02 -7.76
N ASP A 106 -12.19 10.98 -7.78
CA ASP A 106 -11.41 12.07 -7.21
C ASP A 106 -11.29 13.15 -8.29
N PRO A 107 -12.06 14.25 -8.22
CA PRO A 107 -12.02 15.29 -9.25
C PRO A 107 -10.62 15.86 -9.45
N PHE A 108 -9.78 15.75 -8.42
CA PHE A 108 -8.39 16.15 -8.49
C PHE A 108 -7.56 15.24 -9.41
N THR A 109 -7.79 13.93 -9.38
CA THR A 109 -7.11 12.98 -10.26
C THR A 109 -7.48 13.23 -11.73
N GLU A 110 -8.75 13.51 -12.02
CA GLU A 110 -9.19 13.88 -13.36
C GLU A 110 -8.47 15.15 -13.85
N ILE A 111 -8.40 16.19 -13.02
CA ILE A 111 -7.68 17.42 -13.35
C ILE A 111 -6.22 17.11 -13.69
N LEU A 112 -5.52 16.33 -12.85
CA LEU A 112 -4.12 15.99 -13.10
C LEU A 112 -3.92 15.24 -14.43
N GLN A 113 -4.86 14.35 -14.80
CA GLN A 113 -4.80 13.60 -16.07
C GLN A 113 -5.06 14.46 -17.31
N THR A 114 -5.70 15.62 -17.15
CA THR A 114 -5.88 16.57 -18.26
C THR A 114 -4.66 17.45 -18.53
N LEU A 115 -3.69 17.50 -17.60
CA LEU A 115 -2.50 18.34 -17.74
C LEU A 115 -1.45 17.68 -18.65
N SER A 116 -0.78 18.50 -19.44
CA SER A 116 0.41 18.08 -20.19
C SER A 116 1.56 17.69 -19.26
N ASN A 117 2.46 16.83 -19.72
CA ASN A 117 3.65 16.43 -18.97
C ASN A 117 4.53 17.62 -18.60
N GLU A 118 4.63 18.62 -19.49
CA GLU A 118 5.38 19.85 -19.26
C GLU A 118 4.85 20.61 -18.04
N VAL A 119 3.52 20.78 -17.97
CA VAL A 119 2.86 21.45 -16.84
C VAL A 119 3.01 20.64 -15.55
N LEU A 120 2.90 19.31 -15.62
CA LEU A 120 3.11 18.45 -14.45
C LEU A 120 4.56 18.57 -13.93
N ILE A 121 5.55 18.64 -14.82
CA ILE A 121 6.96 18.84 -14.46
C ILE A 121 7.15 20.19 -13.76
N GLU A 122 6.53 21.26 -14.27
CA GLU A 122 6.60 22.59 -13.65
C GLU A 122 5.98 22.61 -12.25
N ILE A 123 4.81 22.00 -12.08
CA ILE A 123 4.17 21.88 -10.77
C ILE A 123 5.07 21.14 -9.79
N VAL A 124 5.64 20.00 -10.20
CA VAL A 124 6.55 19.22 -9.34
C VAL A 124 7.80 20.03 -9.00
N ARG A 125 8.39 20.74 -9.96
CA ARG A 125 9.56 21.60 -9.73
C ARG A 125 9.24 22.66 -8.67
N ASP A 126 8.16 23.41 -8.86
CA ASP A 126 7.72 24.48 -7.94
C ASP A 126 7.46 23.97 -6.51
N LEU A 127 6.91 22.77 -6.36
CA LEU A 127 6.73 22.12 -5.05
C LEU A 127 8.08 21.75 -4.42
N THR A 128 8.98 21.15 -5.18
CA THR A 128 10.29 20.70 -4.67
C THR A 128 11.27 21.83 -4.38
N GLU A 129 11.09 23.02 -4.98
CA GLU A 129 11.84 24.22 -4.62
C GLU A 129 11.50 24.72 -3.21
N ARG A 130 10.29 24.41 -2.73
CA ARG A 130 9.78 24.86 -1.42
C ARG A 130 9.87 23.78 -0.35
N ASP A 131 10.05 22.52 -0.75
CA ASP A 131 10.11 21.36 0.14
C ASP A 131 11.26 20.42 -0.24
N GLU A 132 12.38 20.61 0.46
CA GLU A 132 13.59 19.79 0.30
C GLU A 132 13.40 18.34 0.78
N VAL A 133 12.47 18.07 1.69
CA VAL A 133 12.16 16.69 2.13
C VAL A 133 11.45 15.96 0.98
N LEU A 134 10.46 16.61 0.37
CA LEU A 134 9.77 16.08 -0.81
C LEU A 134 10.76 15.83 -1.95
N LYS A 135 11.65 16.79 -2.23
CA LYS A 135 12.70 16.64 -3.26
C LYS A 135 13.58 15.42 -3.02
N ARG A 136 14.11 15.26 -1.80
CA ARG A 136 14.93 14.08 -1.43
C ARG A 136 14.16 12.78 -1.57
N ARG A 137 12.88 12.77 -1.18
CA ARG A 137 12.02 11.60 -1.32
C ARG A 137 11.79 11.24 -2.78
N LEU A 138 11.44 12.21 -3.63
CA LEU A 138 11.27 11.97 -5.08
C LEU A 138 12.56 11.45 -5.71
N LEU A 139 13.72 12.02 -5.37
CA LEU A 139 15.01 11.51 -5.81
C LEU A 139 15.24 10.06 -5.34
N ALA A 140 15.03 9.74 -4.06
CA ALA A 140 15.23 8.39 -3.55
C ALA A 140 14.34 7.35 -4.24
N VAL A 141 13.13 7.73 -4.64
CA VAL A 141 12.16 6.85 -5.30
C VAL A 141 12.46 6.65 -6.78
N TYR A 142 12.77 7.73 -7.51
CA TYR A 142 12.80 7.70 -8.98
C TYR A 142 14.20 7.74 -9.60
N SER A 143 15.27 7.85 -8.81
CA SER A 143 16.66 7.92 -9.32
C SER A 143 17.27 6.57 -9.75
N LYS A 144 16.62 5.43 -9.52
CA LYS A 144 17.13 4.09 -9.88
C LYS A 144 16.80 3.64 -11.32
N GLY A 145 16.51 4.58 -12.21
CA GLY A 145 16.04 4.33 -13.58
C GLY A 145 17.08 4.41 -14.70
N GLU A 146 18.39 4.45 -14.41
CA GLU A 146 19.42 4.43 -15.46
C GLU A 146 20.60 3.52 -15.08
N GLY A 147 20.75 2.41 -15.80
CA GLY A 147 21.98 1.60 -15.80
C GLY A 147 21.79 0.09 -15.74
N ASP A 148 21.20 -0.50 -16.79
CA ASP A 148 21.51 -1.86 -17.25
C ASP A 148 21.08 -1.97 -18.73
N VAL A 149 21.94 -1.45 -19.62
CA VAL A 149 22.07 -1.86 -21.04
C VAL A 149 23.55 -2.02 -21.33
#